data_AF-A0A662CW56-F1
#
_entry.id   AF-A0A662CW56-F1
#
_cell.length_a   1.000
_cell.length_b   1.000
_cell.length_c   1.000
_cell.angle_alpha   90.00
_cell.angle_beta   90.00
_cell.angle_gamma   90.00
#
_symmetry.space_group_name_H-M   'P 1'
#
loop_
_entity.id
_entity.type
_entity.pdbx_description
1 polymer ?
#
loop_
_entity_poly.entity_id
_entity_poly.type
_entity_poly.pdbx_seq_one_letter_code
_entity_poly.pdbx_strand_id
1 'polypeptide(L)' 'MKNVKYILIGVAVIIIIGHISVTDFGDLSWSNNAGSYLGIFAMILLVIVMVISLLEKKK' A
#
# COMPACT_ATOMS: atom_id res chain seq x y z
N MET A 1 -3.28 4.46 19.89
CA MET A 1 -3.09 4.77 18.45
C MET A 1 -1.81 4.23 17.82
N LYS A 2 -0.64 4.20 18.51
CA LYS A 2 0.60 3.66 17.89
C LYS A 2 0.43 2.21 17.41
N ASN A 3 -0.18 1.36 18.23
CA ASN A 3 -0.47 -0.05 17.87
C ASN A 3 -1.38 -0.16 16.63
N VAL A 4 -2.39 0.72 16.50
CA VAL A 4 -3.28 0.77 15.34
C VAL A 4 -2.52 1.14 14.06
N LYS A 5 -1.57 2.07 14.13
CA LYS A 5 -0.73 2.45 12.98
C LYS A 5 0.15 1.29 12.52
N TYR A 6 0.74 0.53 13.44
CA TYR A 6 1.53 -0.66 13.07
C TYR A 6 0.66 -1.76 12.46
N ILE A 7 -0.55 -1.97 12.97
CA ILE A 7 -1.52 -2.90 12.38
C ILE A 7 -1.89 -2.45 10.96
N LEU A 8 -2.17 -1.15 10.75
CA LEU A 8 -2.50 -0.61 9.43
C LEU A 8 -1.34 -0.74 8.44
N ILE A 9 -0.09 -0.55 8.87
CA ILE A 9 1.09 -0.82 8.03
C ILE A 9 1.13 -2.30 7.62
N GLY A 10 0.90 -3.22 8.57
CA GLY A 10 0.84 -4.65 8.28
C GLY A 10 -0.25 -5.00 7.29
N VAL A 11 -1.46 -4.46 7.47
CA VAL A 11 -2.59 -4.65 6.54
C VAL A 11 -2.26 -4.10 5.15
N ALA A 12 -1.66 -2.91 5.06
CA ALA A 12 -1.27 -2.32 3.78
C ALA A 12 -0.27 -3.21 3.02
N VAL A 13 0.71 -3.81 3.72
CA VAL A 13 1.65 -4.77 3.11
C VAL A 13 0.93 -5.99 2.56
N ILE A 14 -0.02 -6.55 3.31
CA ILE A 14 -0.82 -7.70 2.86
C ILE A 14 -1.63 -7.35 1.61
N ILE A 15 -2.25 -6.17 1.57
CA ILE A 15 -3.04 -5.71 0.41
C ILE A 15 -2.14 -5.51 -0.82
N ILE A 16 -0.93 -4.97 -0.66
CA ILE A 16 0.06 -4.85 -1.75
C ILE A 16 0.38 -6.22 -2.32
N ILE A 17 0.68 -7.20 -1.46
CA ILE A 17 0.96 -8.58 -1.89
C ILE A 17 -0.25 -9.16 -2.63
N GLY A 18 -1.47 -8.90 -2.15
CA GLY A 18 -2.71 -9.30 -2.83
C GLY A 18 -2.82 -8.73 -4.24
N HIS A 19 -2.60 -7.42 -4.42
CA HIS A 19 -2.61 -6.79 -5.74
C HIS A 19 -1.52 -7.33 -6.67
N ILE A 20 -0.32 -7.58 -6.15
CA ILE A 20 0.77 -8.20 -6.92
C ILE A 20 0.36 -9.60 -7.38
N SER A 21 -0.29 -10.37 -6.52
CA SER A 21 -0.69 -11.76 -6.81
C SER A 21 -1.79 -11.89 -7.88
N VAL A 22 -2.60 -10.83 -8.07
CA VAL A 22 -3.65 -10.78 -9.09
C VAL A 22 -3.25 -9.93 -10.31
N THR A 23 -2.04 -9.39 -10.32
CA THR A 23 -1.51 -8.66 -11.48
C THR A 23 -1.18 -9.65 -12.59
N ASP A 24 -1.65 -9.36 -13.80
CA ASP A 24 -1.28 -10.12 -14.98
C ASP A 24 0.12 -9.71 -15.45
N PHE A 25 1.10 -10.57 -15.20
CA PHE A 25 2.48 -10.37 -15.62
C PHE A 25 2.75 -10.75 -17.08
N GLY A 26 1.79 -11.40 -17.76
CA GLY A 26 1.86 -11.66 -19.20
C GLY A 26 1.54 -10.42 -20.03
N ASP A 27 0.68 -9.54 -19.51
CA ASP A 27 0.36 -8.24 -20.09
C ASP A 27 0.38 -7.14 -19.02
N LEU A 28 1.51 -6.46 -18.90
CA LEU A 28 1.74 -5.36 -17.96
C LEU A 28 1.10 -4.03 -18.39
N SER A 29 0.28 -4.00 -19.44
CA SER A 29 -0.39 -2.79 -19.90
C SER A 29 -1.27 -2.18 -18.80
N TRP A 30 -1.35 -0.85 -18.82
CA TRP A 30 -2.19 -0.10 -17.89
C TRP A 30 -3.67 -0.50 -18.03
N SER A 31 -4.14 -0.72 -19.26
CA SER A 31 -5.52 -1.13 -19.52
C SER A 31 -5.91 -2.41 -18.81
N ASN A 32 -4.98 -3.37 -18.68
CA ASN A 32 -5.25 -4.67 -18.07
C ASN A 32 -5.07 -4.65 -16.54
N ASN A 33 -4.14 -3.83 -16.03
CA ASN A 33 -3.73 -3.85 -14.62
C ASN A 33 -3.97 -2.56 -13.84
N ALA A 34 -4.70 -1.57 -14.39
CA ALA A 34 -4.93 -0.28 -13.74
C ALA A 34 -5.43 -0.40 -12.30
N GLY A 35 -6.34 -1.34 -12.02
CA GLY A 35 -6.86 -1.58 -10.68
C GLY A 35 -5.77 -2.02 -9.70
N SER A 36 -4.93 -2.97 -10.10
CA SER A 36 -3.81 -3.44 -9.28
C SER A 36 -2.76 -2.36 -9.06
N TYR A 37 -2.41 -1.61 -10.12
CA TYR A 37 -1.44 -0.52 -10.01
C TYR A 37 -1.94 0.60 -9.10
N LEU A 38 -3.17 1.06 -9.30
CA LEU A 38 -3.77 2.10 -8.45
C LEU A 38 -3.91 1.63 -6.99
N GLY A 39 -4.28 0.37 -6.78
CA GLY A 39 -4.33 -0.25 -5.45
C GLY A 39 -2.97 -0.24 -4.75
N ILE A 40 -1.91 -0.67 -5.44
CA ILE A 40 -0.54 -0.64 -4.91
C ILE A 40 -0.11 0.81 -4.62
N PHE A 41 -0.33 1.74 -5.55
CA PHE A 41 0.02 3.16 -5.35
C PHE A 41 -0.70 3.76 -4.13
N ALA A 42 -2.00 3.49 -3.98
CA ALA A 42 -2.77 3.96 -2.84
C ALA A 42 -2.21 3.42 -1.51
N MET A 43 -1.85 2.14 -1.45
CA MET A 43 -1.27 1.54 -0.24
C MET A 43 0.11 2.12 0.09
N ILE A 44 0.95 2.38 -0.92
CA ILE A 44 2.26 3.02 -0.72
C ILE A 44 2.08 4.43 -0.12
N LEU A 45 1.18 5.24 -0.69
CA LEU A 45 0.89 6.58 -0.18
C LEU A 45 0.38 6.54 1.27
N LEU A 46 -0.51 5.59 1.58
CA LEU A 46 -1.04 5.38 2.92
C LEU A 46 0.09 5.04 3.92
N VAL A 47 1.03 4.17 3.55
CA VAL A 47 2.20 3.86 4.38
C VAL A 47 3.08 5.10 4.60
N ILE A 48 3.35 5.88 3.55
CA ILE A 48 4.16 7.12 3.65
C ILE A 48 3.50 8.09 4.64
N VAL A 49 2.20 8.35 4.51
CA VAL A 49 1.45 9.25 5.42
C VAL A 49 1.52 8.75 6.85
N MET A 50 1.39 7.43 7.07
CA MET A 50 1.50 6.86 8.42
C MET A 50 2.89 7.04 9.02
N VAL A 51 3.95 6.85 8.23
CA VAL A 51 5.34 7.05 8.67
C VAL A 51 5.58 8.52 9.03
N ILE A 52 5.18 9.47 8.18
CA ILE A 52 5.29 10.91 8.46
C ILE A 52 4.58 11.24 9.77
N SER A 53 3.34 10.79 9.93
CA SER A 53 2.54 11.03 11.14
C SER A 53 3.13 10.36 12.40
N LEU A 54 3.97 9.33 12.27
CA LEU A 54 4.71 8.76 13.40
C LEU A 54 5.93 9.59 13.76
N LEU A 55 6.61 10.18 12.78
CA LEU A 55 7.78 11.03 12.95
C LEU A 55 7.41 12.40 13.53
N GLU A 56 6.32 13.02 13.06
CA GLU A 56 5.83 14.30 13.60
C GLU A 56 5.47 14.20 15.08
N LYS A 57 4.88 13.06 15.51
CA LYS A 57 4.53 12.81 16.92
C LYS A 57 5.73 12.60 17.84
N LYS A 58 6.94 12.50 17.28
CA LYS A 58 8.19 12.32 18.02
C LYS A 58 8.93 13.64 18.26
N LYS A 59 8.58 14.71 17.53
CA LYS A 59 8.94 16.10 17.83
C LYS A 59 8.00 16.66 18.89
#